data_AF-A0A9P0ABQ9-F1
#
_entry.id   AF-A0A9P0ABQ9-F1
#
_cell.length_a   1.000
_cell.length_b   1.000
_cell.length_c   1.000
_cell.angle_alpha   90.00
_cell.angle_beta   90.00
_cell.angle_gamma   90.00
#
_symmetry.space_group_name_H-M   'P 1'
#
loop_
_entity.id
_entity.type
_entity.pdbx_description
1 polymer ?
#
loop_
_entity_poly.entity_id
_entity_poly.type
_entity_poly.pdbx_seq_one_letter_code
_entity_poly.pdbx_strand_id
1 'polypeptide(L)'
;MQPHFGKRVNTISEMLNFQKPRKNMVGPAWNKMIPRYENDGRGMHHYFRWVLLWASCAGVFPVSGVHHENVFKLSFSWLSPFTVYSVALLTGYATIEIISLDYTIRNLNEDSLTAKGGLKKATSGSIFYGNACIATCLFISLARRWPGLVREWRGVEISMARFGSPKLGWRFAMCTILLMGLAFTEHGLHNWLNTRPGSKDDIAAMSFNSTGESAENDAPHLIDQSLTFKGYLERFALKTHWYLFTSFRDYHPIKGFIVMWLSLSATFLWNFTDLFIMLVSTALAAQFKQLTVALRGIRGKMLSMVEWREYRETYTSLTHLVKTVDENINTIITLSVAGNVYFICAQLITEIERRDSSKRPLPITSR
;
A
#
# COMPACT_ATOMS: atom_id res chain seq x y z
N MET A 1 16.83 -25.67 30.71
CA MET A 1 17.35 -24.30 30.98
C MET A 1 17.32 -23.53 29.69
N GLN A 2 16.42 -22.54 29.58
CA GLN A 2 16.30 -21.64 28.43
C GLN A 2 17.56 -20.75 28.31
N PRO A 3 18.08 -20.48 27.11
CA PRO A 3 19.07 -19.42 26.94
C PRO A 3 18.36 -18.06 26.94
N HIS A 4 18.71 -17.22 27.91
CA HIS A 4 18.31 -15.81 27.98
C HIS A 4 18.83 -15.02 26.77
N PHE A 5 18.02 -14.89 25.72
CA PHE A 5 18.20 -13.84 24.69
C PHE A 5 17.52 -12.55 25.16
N GLY A 6 18.26 -11.76 25.95
CA GLY A 6 17.70 -10.59 26.64
C GLY A 6 18.65 -9.40 26.76
N LYS A 7 19.59 -9.20 25.82
CA LYS A 7 20.34 -7.94 25.74
C LYS A 7 20.06 -7.26 24.40
N ARG A 8 19.31 -6.16 24.48
CA ARG A 8 19.04 -5.23 23.38
C ARG A 8 20.36 -4.52 23.05
N VAL A 9 21.02 -4.94 21.98
CA VAL A 9 22.29 -4.36 21.51
C VAL A 9 22.00 -2.93 21.05
N ASN A 10 22.33 -1.95 21.89
CA ASN A 10 21.95 -0.54 21.69
C ASN A 10 23.10 0.33 21.16
N THR A 11 24.29 -0.24 20.95
CA THR A 11 25.47 0.56 20.58
C THR A 11 26.15 0.01 19.33
N ILE A 12 26.46 0.90 18.38
CA ILE A 12 27.25 0.62 17.17
C ILE A 12 28.51 -0.21 17.49
N SER A 13 29.17 0.10 18.61
CA SER A 13 30.39 -0.60 19.03
C SER A 13 30.18 -2.08 19.40
N GLU A 14 28.99 -2.49 19.83
CA GLU A 14 28.68 -3.90 20.15
C GLU A 14 28.28 -4.69 18.90
N MET A 15 27.51 -4.08 17.97
CA MET A 15 27.22 -4.69 16.66
C MET A 15 28.49 -4.82 15.80
N LEU A 16 29.35 -3.80 15.80
CA LEU A 16 30.65 -3.83 15.15
C LEU A 16 31.62 -4.82 15.82
N ASN A 17 31.53 -5.05 17.13
CA ASN A 17 32.37 -6.05 17.81
C ASN A 17 31.94 -7.49 17.49
N PHE A 18 30.64 -7.76 17.28
CA PHE A 18 30.16 -9.08 16.83
C PHE A 18 30.50 -9.38 15.36
N GLN A 19 30.74 -8.35 14.53
CA GLN A 19 31.05 -8.50 13.11
C GLN A 19 32.46 -8.06 12.70
N LYS A 20 33.36 -7.77 13.66
CA LYS A 20 34.73 -7.35 13.35
C LYS A 20 35.50 -8.49 12.65
N PRO A 21 36.00 -8.30 11.42
CA PRO A 21 37.00 -9.21 10.86
C PRO A 21 38.25 -9.14 11.74
N ARG A 22 38.91 -10.28 11.99
CA ARG A 22 40.14 -10.32 12.79
C ARG A 22 41.17 -9.32 12.23
N LYS A 23 41.93 -8.69 13.13
CA LYS A 23 42.88 -7.57 12.92
C LYS A 23 43.84 -7.68 11.72
N ASN A 24 43.97 -8.85 11.11
CA ASN A 24 44.89 -9.13 10.00
C ASN A 24 44.26 -8.91 8.62
N MET A 25 42.97 -8.54 8.54
CA MET A 25 42.18 -8.53 7.30
C MET A 25 41.88 -7.13 6.76
N VAL A 26 42.52 -6.10 7.32
CA VAL A 26 42.12 -4.72 7.09
C VAL A 26 43.23 -3.93 6.42
N GLY A 27 43.10 -3.72 5.11
CA GLY A 27 43.92 -2.75 4.39
C GLY A 27 43.60 -1.30 4.83
N PRO A 28 44.55 -0.35 4.72
CA PRO A 28 44.35 1.05 5.15
C PRO A 28 43.16 1.76 4.48
N ALA A 29 42.70 1.27 3.31
CA ALA A 29 41.53 1.77 2.61
C ALA A 29 40.20 1.31 3.23
N TRP A 30 40.13 0.09 3.77
CA TRP A 30 38.92 -0.48 4.37
C TRP A 30 38.54 0.24 5.68
N ASN A 31 39.55 0.50 6.53
CA ASN A 31 39.39 1.31 7.75
C ASN A 31 38.98 2.77 7.46
N LYS A 32 39.28 3.30 6.27
CA LYS A 32 38.81 4.62 5.83
C LYS A 32 37.42 4.59 5.19
N MET A 33 36.99 3.45 4.63
CA MET A 33 35.68 3.28 4.02
C MET A 33 34.57 3.11 5.05
N ILE A 34 34.76 2.34 6.12
CA ILE A 34 33.71 2.09 7.12
C ILE A 34 33.18 3.40 7.75
N PRO A 35 34.03 4.32 8.28
CA PRO A 35 33.54 5.57 8.88
C PRO A 35 32.89 6.51 7.87
N ARG A 36 33.30 6.44 6.60
CA ARG A 36 32.63 7.15 5.50
C ARG A 36 31.27 6.55 5.22
N TYR A 37 31.16 5.22 5.08
CA TYR A 37 29.92 4.53 4.75
C TYR A 37 28.89 4.56 5.88
N GLU A 38 29.37 4.56 7.13
CA GLU A 38 28.57 4.70 8.34
C GLU A 38 27.90 6.07 8.42
N ASN A 39 28.60 7.13 7.99
CA ASN A 39 28.10 8.50 7.86
C ASN A 39 27.46 8.81 6.50
N ASP A 40 27.72 8.02 5.45
CA ASP A 40 27.13 8.18 4.14
C ASP A 40 25.69 7.66 4.20
N GLY A 41 24.74 8.58 4.09
CA GLY A 41 23.33 8.28 3.89
C GLY A 41 23.07 7.63 2.53
N ARG A 42 23.76 6.56 2.12
CA ARG A 42 23.54 5.86 0.84
C ARG A 42 22.90 4.47 0.99
N GLY A 43 22.41 4.17 2.19
CA GLY A 43 21.68 2.93 2.48
C GLY A 43 20.23 2.96 1.99
N MET A 44 19.55 1.81 2.08
CA MET A 44 18.13 1.66 1.74
C MET A 44 17.25 2.76 2.35
N HIS A 45 17.46 3.07 3.63
CA HIS A 45 16.70 4.11 4.35
C HIS A 45 16.73 5.49 3.65
N HIS A 46 17.86 5.88 3.08
CA HIS A 46 17.96 7.18 2.40
C HIS A 46 17.06 7.28 1.15
N TYR A 47 16.86 6.18 0.44
CA TYR A 47 15.97 6.14 -0.71
C TYR A 47 14.50 5.97 -0.28
N PHE A 48 14.25 5.22 0.79
CA PHE A 48 12.90 4.97 1.31
C PHE A 48 12.31 6.16 2.07
N ARG A 49 13.14 7.00 2.70
CA ARG A 49 12.66 8.04 3.64
C ARG A 49 11.58 8.94 3.07
N TRP A 50 11.67 9.32 1.80
CA TRP A 50 10.70 10.22 1.20
C TRP A 50 9.36 9.52 0.96
N VAL A 51 9.40 8.30 0.45
CA VAL A 51 8.20 7.47 0.26
C VAL A 51 7.53 7.18 1.60
N LEU A 52 8.31 6.80 2.62
CA LEU A 52 7.82 6.53 3.95
C LEU A 52 7.31 7.79 4.66
N LEU A 53 7.89 8.96 4.40
CA LEU A 53 7.41 10.24 4.94
C LEU A 53 6.02 10.56 4.39
N TRP A 54 5.83 10.45 3.07
CA TRP A 54 4.51 10.61 2.45
C TRP A 54 3.49 9.63 3.02
N ALA A 55 3.87 8.36 3.18
CA ALA A 55 3.01 7.35 3.79
C ALA A 55 2.69 7.64 5.26
N SER A 56 3.62 8.23 6.01
CA SER A 56 3.40 8.65 7.39
C SER A 56 2.41 9.83 7.46
N CYS A 57 2.58 10.83 6.59
CA CYS A 57 1.67 11.96 6.47
C CYS A 57 0.26 11.53 6.05
N ALA A 58 0.16 10.53 5.17
CA ALA A 58 -1.11 9.94 4.75
C ALA A 58 -1.74 9.03 5.82
N GLY A 59 -1.09 8.81 6.97
CA GLY A 59 -1.60 7.96 8.05
C GLY A 59 -1.54 6.46 7.74
N VAL A 60 -0.80 6.04 6.72
CA VAL A 60 -0.68 4.64 6.30
C VAL A 60 0.46 3.93 7.05
N PHE A 61 1.59 4.60 7.25
CA PHE A 61 2.76 4.01 7.89
C PHE A 61 3.27 4.88 9.04
N PRO A 62 2.79 4.70 10.29
CA PRO A 62 3.02 5.64 11.38
C PRO A 62 4.40 5.50 12.03
N VAL A 63 5.46 5.83 11.29
CA VAL A 63 6.84 5.86 11.79
C VAL A 63 7.29 7.31 11.95
N SER A 64 7.92 7.61 13.09
CA SER A 64 8.45 8.94 13.39
C SER A 64 9.95 9.00 13.12
N GLY A 65 10.46 10.19 12.80
CA GLY A 65 11.89 10.42 12.57
C GLY A 65 12.41 9.96 11.19
N VAL A 66 11.50 9.66 10.26
CA VAL A 66 11.84 9.15 8.91
C VAL A 66 12.70 10.13 8.10
N HIS A 67 12.49 11.44 8.27
CA HIS A 67 13.25 12.49 7.55
C HIS A 67 14.75 12.46 7.86
N HIS A 68 15.15 11.97 9.04
CA HIS A 68 16.56 11.89 9.40
C HIS A 68 17.28 10.80 8.60
N GLU A 69 18.48 11.10 8.11
CA GLU A 69 19.32 10.10 7.42
C GLU A 69 19.80 8.99 8.37
N ASN A 70 19.88 9.33 9.66
CA ASN A 70 20.30 8.41 10.69
C ASN A 70 19.16 7.46 11.07
N VAL A 71 19.37 6.17 10.79
CA VAL A 71 18.45 5.07 11.08
C VAL A 71 18.12 4.95 12.58
N PHE A 72 19.01 5.37 13.48
CA PHE A 72 18.79 5.30 14.93
C PHE A 72 17.77 6.34 15.43
N LYS A 73 17.46 7.36 14.63
CA LYS A 73 16.42 8.36 14.95
C LYS A 73 15.01 7.88 14.58
N LEU A 74 14.88 6.75 13.88
CA LEU A 74 13.59 6.13 13.63
C LEU A 74 13.01 5.59 14.93
N SER A 75 11.77 5.99 15.22
CA SER A 75 11.05 5.51 16.40
C SER A 75 9.57 5.37 16.10
N PHE A 76 8.92 4.54 16.92
CA PHE A 76 7.47 4.40 16.94
C PHE A 76 6.97 4.88 18.30
N SER A 77 5.90 5.66 18.31
CA SER A 77 5.19 6.08 19.52
C SER A 77 3.69 6.06 19.27
N TRP A 78 2.93 5.55 20.23
CA TRP A 78 1.46 5.55 20.17
C TRP A 78 0.86 6.94 20.22
N LEU A 79 1.55 7.89 20.86
CA LEU A 79 1.11 9.28 21.00
C LEU A 79 1.63 10.18 19.87
N SER A 80 2.28 9.61 18.85
CA SER A 80 2.69 10.37 17.67
C SER A 80 1.45 10.81 16.87
N PRO A 81 1.43 12.04 16.31
CA PRO A 81 0.32 12.48 15.46
C PRO A 81 0.05 11.54 14.29
N PHE A 82 1.10 10.90 13.74
CA PHE A 82 0.94 9.91 12.67
C PHE A 82 0.19 8.67 13.14
N THR A 83 0.50 8.15 14.33
CA THR A 83 -0.18 6.97 14.88
C THR A 83 -1.62 7.27 15.26
N VAL A 84 -1.88 8.43 15.88
CA VAL A 84 -3.24 8.87 16.20
C VAL A 84 -4.07 8.99 14.92
N TYR A 85 -3.48 9.54 13.86
CA TYR A 85 -4.15 9.65 12.57
C TYR A 85 -4.42 8.28 11.93
N SER A 86 -3.46 7.35 11.94
CA SER A 86 -3.68 5.96 11.49
C SER A 86 -4.81 5.26 12.25
N VAL A 87 -4.90 5.46 13.56
CA VAL A 87 -5.98 4.89 14.39
C VAL A 87 -7.33 5.53 14.04
N ALA A 88 -7.37 6.85 13.79
CA ALA A 88 -8.59 7.53 13.34
C ALA A 88 -9.05 7.06 11.95
N LEU A 89 -8.13 6.79 11.03
CA LEU A 89 -8.47 6.18 9.74
C LEU A 89 -9.01 4.76 9.93
N LEU A 90 -8.37 3.95 10.78
CA LEU A 90 -8.83 2.60 11.10
C LEU A 90 -10.25 2.59 11.67
N THR A 91 -10.57 3.50 12.60
CA THR A 91 -11.95 3.60 13.14
C THR A 91 -12.94 4.03 12.08
N GLY A 92 -12.56 4.94 11.18
CA GLY A 92 -13.36 5.33 10.02
C GLY A 92 -13.64 4.16 9.07
N TYR A 93 -12.61 3.41 8.67
CA TYR A 93 -12.76 2.22 7.83
C TYR A 93 -13.64 1.16 8.48
N ALA A 94 -13.41 0.88 9.77
CA ALA A 94 -14.20 -0.09 10.51
C ALA A 94 -15.68 0.33 10.61
N THR A 95 -15.96 1.62 10.77
CA THR A 95 -17.34 2.14 10.81
C THR A 95 -18.04 1.93 9.47
N ILE A 96 -17.38 2.30 8.35
CA ILE A 96 -17.94 2.07 7.01
C ILE A 96 -18.15 0.57 6.77
N GLU A 97 -17.17 -0.26 7.13
CA GLU A 97 -17.24 -1.71 6.96
C GLU A 97 -18.41 -2.33 7.73
N ILE A 98 -18.59 -1.97 9.00
CA ILE A 98 -19.68 -2.48 9.84
C ILE A 98 -21.04 -2.11 9.24
N ILE A 99 -21.22 -0.85 8.81
CA ILE A 99 -22.48 -0.41 8.21
C ILE A 99 -22.70 -1.09 6.85
N SER A 100 -21.65 -1.22 6.04
CA SER A 100 -21.71 -1.92 4.74
C SER A 100 -22.09 -3.39 4.90
N LEU A 101 -21.52 -4.08 5.89
CA LEU A 101 -21.84 -5.48 6.19
C LEU A 101 -23.27 -5.63 6.71
N ASP A 102 -23.69 -4.79 7.66
CA ASP A 102 -25.05 -4.82 8.19
C ASP A 102 -26.08 -4.59 7.09
N TYR A 103 -25.85 -3.59 6.23
CA TYR A 103 -26.69 -3.33 5.06
C TYR A 103 -26.73 -4.53 4.10
N THR A 104 -25.56 -5.09 3.79
CA THR A 104 -25.45 -6.24 2.88
C THR A 104 -26.19 -7.45 3.44
N ILE A 105 -26.03 -7.77 4.72
CA ILE A 105 -26.71 -8.90 5.40
C ILE A 105 -28.23 -8.72 5.38
N ARG A 106 -28.74 -7.50 5.59
CA ARG A 106 -30.19 -7.21 5.59
C ARG A 106 -30.83 -7.26 4.20
N ASN A 107 -30.07 -6.92 3.16
CA ASN A 107 -30.57 -6.76 1.80
C ASN A 107 -30.11 -7.88 0.83
N LEU A 108 -29.38 -8.88 1.34
CA LEU A 108 -28.96 -10.08 0.62
C LEU A 108 -30.16 -10.99 0.36
N ASN A 109 -30.72 -10.90 -0.85
CA ASN A 109 -31.71 -11.84 -1.38
C ASN A 109 -31.17 -12.54 -2.64
N GLU A 110 -31.68 -13.73 -2.98
CA GLU A 110 -31.24 -14.50 -4.17
C GLU A 110 -31.33 -13.68 -5.46
N ASP A 111 -32.39 -12.87 -5.62
CA ASP A 111 -32.59 -11.98 -6.77
C ASP A 111 -31.51 -10.88 -6.86
N SER A 112 -31.03 -10.38 -5.72
CA SER A 112 -29.99 -9.34 -5.67
C SER A 112 -28.59 -9.87 -6.03
N LEU A 113 -28.33 -11.14 -5.73
CA LEU A 113 -27.07 -11.82 -6.04
C LEU A 113 -27.01 -12.29 -7.49
N THR A 114 -28.13 -12.77 -8.02
CA THR A 114 -28.27 -13.22 -9.42
C THR A 114 -28.46 -12.06 -10.40
N ALA A 115 -28.83 -10.88 -9.91
CA ALA A 115 -28.80 -9.66 -10.70
C ALA A 115 -27.39 -9.40 -11.25
N LYS A 116 -27.32 -8.83 -12.45
CA LYS A 116 -26.07 -8.58 -13.17
C LYS A 116 -25.11 -7.70 -12.36
N GLY A 117 -23.90 -8.20 -12.11
CA GLY A 117 -22.90 -7.56 -11.26
C GLY A 117 -23.30 -7.50 -9.78
N GLY A 118 -24.36 -8.19 -9.37
CA GLY A 118 -24.91 -8.20 -8.02
C GLY A 118 -23.90 -8.70 -6.99
N LEU A 119 -23.22 -9.81 -7.28
CA LEU A 119 -22.14 -10.33 -6.43
C LEU A 119 -21.01 -9.31 -6.21
N LYS A 120 -20.55 -8.64 -7.27
CA LYS A 120 -19.51 -7.61 -7.17
C LYS A 120 -20.02 -6.39 -6.39
N LYS A 121 -21.23 -5.91 -6.67
CA LYS A 121 -21.84 -4.78 -5.96
C LYS A 121 -22.01 -5.06 -4.47
N ALA A 122 -22.39 -6.29 -4.11
CA ALA A 122 -22.58 -6.70 -2.73
C ALA A 122 -21.24 -6.90 -1.97
N THR A 123 -20.22 -7.45 -2.62
CA THR A 123 -18.99 -7.88 -1.91
C THR A 123 -17.81 -6.90 -2.03
N SER A 124 -17.77 -6.08 -3.08
CA SER A 124 -16.58 -5.25 -3.36
C SER A 124 -16.35 -4.14 -2.33
N GLY A 125 -17.41 -3.53 -1.79
CA GLY A 125 -17.30 -2.53 -0.74
C GLY A 125 -16.71 -3.12 0.55
N SER A 126 -17.26 -4.27 0.98
CA SER A 126 -16.79 -4.97 2.19
C SER A 126 -15.37 -5.50 2.05
N ILE A 127 -15.02 -6.07 0.90
CA ILE A 127 -13.65 -6.54 0.70
C ILE A 127 -12.67 -5.36 0.62
N PHE A 128 -13.08 -4.23 0.06
CA PHE A 128 -12.25 -3.04 0.00
C PHE A 128 -11.95 -2.44 1.38
N TYR A 129 -12.97 -2.15 2.18
CA TYR A 129 -12.78 -1.56 3.51
C TYR A 129 -12.30 -2.57 4.55
N GLY A 130 -12.72 -3.83 4.47
CA GLY A 130 -12.14 -4.93 5.23
C GLY A 130 -10.63 -5.10 4.98
N ASN A 131 -10.20 -5.06 3.71
CA ASN A 131 -8.78 -5.07 3.37
C ASN A 131 -8.05 -3.85 3.94
N ALA A 132 -8.64 -2.65 3.86
CA ALA A 132 -8.06 -1.44 4.44
C ALA A 132 -7.90 -1.53 5.97
N CYS A 133 -8.86 -2.14 6.68
CA CYS A 133 -8.77 -2.36 8.12
C CYS A 133 -7.59 -3.29 8.47
N ILE A 134 -7.52 -4.46 7.82
CA ILE A 134 -6.46 -5.44 8.06
C ILE A 134 -5.10 -4.84 7.69
N ALA A 135 -4.98 -4.19 6.53
CA ALA A 135 -3.74 -3.56 6.08
C ALA A 135 -3.27 -2.49 7.07
N THR A 136 -4.16 -1.63 7.56
CA THR A 136 -3.80 -0.61 8.56
C THR A 136 -3.28 -1.23 9.85
N CYS A 137 -3.93 -2.28 10.36
CA CYS A 137 -3.45 -3.04 11.53
C CYS A 137 -2.06 -3.66 11.32
N LEU A 138 -1.83 -4.22 10.13
CA LEU A 138 -0.54 -4.80 9.78
C LEU A 138 0.55 -3.74 9.65
N PHE A 139 0.27 -2.58 9.04
CA PHE A 139 1.24 -1.49 8.93
C PHE A 139 1.54 -0.81 10.27
N ILE A 140 0.59 -0.69 11.18
CA ILE A 140 0.86 -0.27 12.57
C ILE A 140 1.78 -1.28 13.25
N SER A 141 1.49 -2.57 13.09
CA SER A 141 2.31 -3.66 13.67
C SER A 141 3.72 -3.67 13.10
N LEU A 142 3.86 -3.44 11.78
CA LEU A 142 5.13 -3.31 11.11
C LEU A 142 5.87 -2.05 11.56
N ALA A 143 5.20 -0.89 11.67
CA ALA A 143 5.79 0.37 12.10
C ALA A 143 6.45 0.25 13.49
N ARG A 144 5.90 -0.59 14.38
CA ARG A 144 6.51 -0.91 15.68
C ARG A 144 7.83 -1.67 15.57
N ARG A 145 7.95 -2.59 14.61
CA ARG A 145 9.13 -3.44 14.40
C ARG A 145 10.13 -2.82 13.43
N TRP A 146 9.67 -1.88 12.60
CA TRP A 146 10.42 -1.24 11.52
C TRP A 146 11.74 -0.61 11.97
N PRO A 147 11.82 0.18 13.08
CA PRO A 147 13.08 0.74 13.53
C PRO A 147 14.14 -0.33 13.82
N GLY A 148 13.75 -1.50 14.34
CA GLY A 148 14.66 -2.63 14.58
C GLY A 148 15.10 -3.26 13.27
N LEU A 149 14.14 -3.54 12.39
CA LEU A 149 14.40 -4.14 11.08
C LEU A 149 15.37 -3.30 10.23
N VAL A 150 15.17 -1.99 10.14
CA VAL A 150 16.06 -1.11 9.35
C VAL A 150 17.45 -1.02 9.97
N ARG A 151 17.58 -1.13 11.31
CA ARG A 151 18.88 -1.18 11.98
C ARG A 151 19.66 -2.45 11.64
N GLU A 152 19.01 -3.61 11.68
CA GLU A 152 19.63 -4.88 11.27
C GLU A 152 20.00 -4.86 9.78
N TRP A 153 19.09 -4.36 8.94
CA TRP A 153 19.35 -4.15 7.52
C TRP A 153 20.57 -3.27 7.29
N ARG A 154 20.68 -2.14 8.01
CA ARG A 154 21.81 -1.23 7.94
C ARG A 154 23.12 -1.92 8.33
N GLY A 155 23.10 -2.82 9.32
CA GLY A 155 24.26 -3.64 9.68
C GLY A 155 24.77 -4.48 8.52
N VAL A 156 23.86 -5.12 7.77
CA VAL A 156 24.21 -5.90 6.58
C VAL A 156 24.71 -5.01 5.44
N GLU A 157 24.13 -3.82 5.24
CA GLU A 157 24.64 -2.88 4.24
C GLU A 157 26.08 -2.42 4.53
N ILE A 158 26.40 -2.20 5.81
CA ILE A 158 27.75 -1.82 6.23
C ILE A 158 28.73 -2.98 6.00
N SER A 159 28.34 -4.22 6.32
CA SER A 159 29.21 -5.39 6.07
C SER A 159 29.47 -5.62 4.57
N MET A 160 28.56 -5.14 3.72
CA MET A 160 28.66 -5.24 2.26
C MET A 160 29.36 -4.05 1.58
N ALA A 161 29.78 -3.02 2.32
CA ALA A 161 30.34 -1.79 1.74
C ALA A 161 31.51 -2.01 0.75
N ARG A 162 32.29 -3.08 0.91
CA ARG A 162 33.39 -3.45 -0.03
C ARG A 162 32.93 -3.76 -1.44
N PHE A 163 31.70 -4.25 -1.58
CA PHE A 163 31.14 -4.65 -2.87
C PHE A 163 30.54 -3.45 -3.62
N GLY A 164 30.67 -2.24 -3.06
CA GLY A 164 30.15 -1.00 -3.61
C GLY A 164 28.80 -0.61 -2.99
N SER A 165 28.19 0.45 -3.54
CA SER A 165 26.88 0.94 -3.11
C SER A 165 25.78 0.59 -4.12
N PRO A 166 24.60 0.15 -3.69
CA PRO A 166 23.46 -0.02 -4.59
C PRO A 166 23.06 1.32 -5.22
N LYS A 167 23.12 1.42 -6.55
CA LYS A 167 22.55 2.55 -7.31
C LYS A 167 21.05 2.37 -7.46
N LEU A 168 20.30 2.66 -6.40
CA LEU A 168 18.86 2.40 -6.32
C LEU A 168 17.97 3.63 -6.52
N GLY A 169 18.51 4.84 -6.30
CA GLY A 169 17.70 6.06 -6.22
C GLY A 169 16.77 6.33 -7.39
N TRP A 170 17.28 6.34 -8.62
CA TRP A 170 16.46 6.65 -9.79
C TRP A 170 15.35 5.63 -10.04
N ARG A 171 15.65 4.33 -9.87
CA ARG A 171 14.65 3.26 -10.05
C ARG A 171 13.54 3.34 -9.01
N PHE A 172 13.91 3.62 -7.76
CA PHE A 172 12.98 3.78 -6.64
C PHE A 172 12.06 4.98 -6.84
N ALA A 173 12.64 6.12 -7.25
CA ALA A 173 11.88 7.32 -7.56
C ALA A 173 10.93 7.10 -8.73
N MET A 174 11.40 6.50 -9.84
CA MET A 174 10.56 6.20 -11.00
C MET A 174 9.41 5.24 -10.65
N CYS A 175 9.67 4.13 -9.97
CA CYS A 175 8.62 3.19 -9.57
C CYS A 175 7.56 3.87 -8.69
N THR A 176 7.99 4.67 -7.71
CA THR A 176 7.08 5.40 -6.83
C THR A 176 6.23 6.41 -7.60
N ILE A 177 6.86 7.27 -8.40
CA ILE A 177 6.17 8.33 -9.14
C ILE A 177 5.20 7.74 -10.17
N LEU A 178 5.66 6.73 -10.92
CA LEU A 178 4.84 6.10 -11.95
C LEU A 178 3.65 5.36 -11.33
N LEU A 179 3.87 4.51 -10.33
CA LEU A 179 2.79 3.69 -9.78
C LEU A 179 1.78 4.53 -9.00
N MET A 180 2.23 5.46 -8.15
CA MET A 180 1.32 6.33 -7.41
C MET A 180 0.61 7.31 -8.35
N GLY A 181 1.30 7.82 -9.38
CA GLY A 181 0.72 8.73 -10.37
C GLY A 181 -0.34 8.04 -11.24
N LEU A 182 -0.07 6.82 -11.71
CA LEU A 182 -1.04 6.01 -12.44
C LEU A 182 -2.24 5.66 -11.57
N ALA A 183 -2.01 5.21 -10.33
CA ALA A 183 -3.09 4.90 -9.40
C ALA A 183 -3.99 6.11 -9.12
N PHE A 184 -3.39 7.29 -8.86
CA PHE A 184 -4.14 8.51 -8.64
C PHE A 184 -4.95 8.91 -9.88
N THR A 185 -4.36 8.78 -11.06
CA THR A 185 -5.03 9.09 -12.33
C THR A 185 -6.19 8.12 -12.58
N GLU A 186 -5.97 6.82 -12.40
CA GLU A 186 -6.97 5.78 -12.61
C GLU A 186 -8.17 5.96 -11.66
N HIS A 187 -7.92 6.06 -10.35
CA HIS A 187 -8.99 6.20 -9.37
C HIS A 187 -9.68 7.56 -9.44
N GLY A 188 -8.93 8.64 -9.67
CA GLY A 188 -9.49 9.97 -9.89
C GLY A 188 -10.40 10.00 -11.12
N LEU A 189 -9.93 9.43 -12.24
CA LEU A 189 -10.71 9.33 -13.47
C LEU A 189 -11.93 8.43 -13.31
N HIS A 190 -11.80 7.28 -12.65
CA HIS A 190 -12.92 6.38 -12.38
C HIS A 190 -14.01 7.06 -11.56
N ASN A 191 -13.64 7.71 -10.46
CA ASN A 191 -14.57 8.42 -9.59
C ASN A 191 -15.22 9.61 -10.31
N TRP A 192 -14.43 10.37 -11.08
CA TRP A 192 -14.94 11.49 -11.87
C TRP A 192 -15.93 11.04 -12.95
N LEU A 193 -15.61 9.98 -13.71
CA LEU A 193 -16.51 9.43 -14.73
C LEU A 193 -17.80 8.87 -14.12
N ASN A 194 -17.71 8.21 -12.96
CA ASN A 194 -18.89 7.67 -12.29
C ASN A 194 -19.82 8.76 -11.73
N THR A 195 -19.27 9.89 -11.30
CA THR A 195 -20.00 10.99 -10.67
C THR A 195 -20.46 12.06 -11.65
N ARG A 196 -20.00 12.02 -12.90
CA ARG A 196 -20.42 12.95 -13.96
C ARG A 196 -21.93 12.87 -14.21
N PRO A 197 -22.64 14.00 -14.34
CA PRO A 197 -24.05 14.03 -14.73
C PRO A 197 -24.26 13.37 -16.09
N GLY A 198 -25.33 12.59 -16.21
CA GLY A 198 -25.63 11.88 -17.45
C GLY A 198 -24.79 10.61 -17.62
N SER A 199 -24.25 10.06 -16.52
CA SER A 199 -23.74 8.69 -16.52
C SER A 199 -24.85 7.70 -16.92
N LYS A 200 -24.49 6.52 -17.43
CA LYS A 200 -25.44 5.51 -17.92
C LYS A 200 -26.55 5.19 -16.92
N ASP A 201 -26.26 5.26 -15.62
CA ASP A 201 -27.23 5.04 -14.55
C ASP A 201 -28.25 6.19 -14.43
N ASP A 202 -27.82 7.43 -14.63
CA ASP A 202 -28.69 8.62 -14.60
C ASP A 202 -29.61 8.63 -15.83
N ILE A 203 -29.07 8.25 -17.00
CA ILE A 203 -29.85 8.12 -18.25
C ILE A 203 -30.86 6.96 -18.13
N ALA A 204 -30.46 5.84 -17.52
CA ALA A 204 -31.35 4.70 -17.29
C ALA A 204 -32.51 5.07 -16.32
N ALA A 205 -32.22 5.75 -15.21
CA ALA A 205 -33.24 6.22 -14.28
C ALA A 205 -34.19 7.26 -14.90
N MET A 206 -33.66 8.15 -15.75
CA MET A 206 -34.47 9.14 -16.49
C MET A 206 -35.33 8.47 -17.57
N SER A 207 -34.83 7.41 -18.22
CA SER A 207 -35.59 6.65 -19.21
C SER A 207 -36.75 5.85 -18.60
N PHE A 208 -36.56 5.32 -17.39
CA PHE A 208 -37.58 4.55 -16.66
C PHE A 208 -38.71 5.43 -16.12
N ASN A 209 -38.40 6.65 -15.69
CA ASN A 209 -39.41 7.62 -15.24
C ASN A 209 -40.16 8.32 -16.39
N SER A 210 -39.66 8.29 -17.62
CA SER A 210 -40.37 8.91 -18.76
C SER A 210 -41.58 8.10 -19.27
N THR A 211 -41.72 6.85 -18.81
CA THR A 211 -42.84 5.96 -19.16
C THR A 211 -43.95 5.90 -18.11
N GLY A 212 -43.81 6.63 -16.99
CA GLY A 212 -44.82 6.75 -15.94
C GLY A 212 -45.34 8.18 -15.82
N GLU A 213 -46.65 8.33 -15.85
CA GLU A 213 -47.41 9.58 -15.79
C GLU A 213 -46.93 10.66 -14.82
N SER A 214 -47.20 11.91 -15.23
CA SER A 214 -47.23 13.15 -14.43
C SER A 214 -45.89 13.88 -14.24
N ALA A 215 -45.32 14.34 -15.35
CA ALA A 215 -44.29 15.39 -15.38
C ALA A 215 -44.93 16.79 -15.35
N GLU A 216 -45.64 17.12 -14.28
CA GLU A 216 -46.07 18.49 -14.02
C GLU A 216 -45.97 18.76 -12.51
N ASN A 217 -44.92 19.53 -12.14
CA ASN A 217 -44.74 20.29 -10.89
C ASN A 217 -43.54 20.00 -9.97
N ASP A 218 -42.68 19.00 -10.22
CA ASP A 218 -41.45 18.84 -9.41
C ASP A 218 -40.27 18.32 -10.25
N ALA A 219 -39.91 19.02 -11.31
CA ALA A 219 -38.55 18.93 -11.83
C ALA A 219 -37.72 19.96 -11.06
N PRO A 220 -36.94 19.59 -10.02
CA PRO A 220 -35.96 20.52 -9.50
C PRO A 220 -34.99 20.74 -10.66
N HIS A 221 -34.98 21.98 -11.13
CA HIS A 221 -33.97 22.54 -11.99
C HIS A 221 -32.61 22.37 -11.28
N LEU A 222 -32.04 21.16 -11.33
CA LEU A 222 -30.69 20.83 -10.91
C LEU A 222 -29.77 21.53 -11.91
N ILE A 223 -29.55 22.84 -11.69
CA ILE A 223 -28.39 23.53 -12.22
C ILE A 223 -27.22 22.61 -11.92
N ASP A 224 -26.54 22.18 -12.98
CA ASP A 224 -25.47 21.19 -12.98
C ASP A 224 -24.29 21.65 -12.09
N GLN A 225 -24.42 21.48 -10.78
CA GLN A 225 -23.38 21.79 -9.80
C GLN A 225 -22.33 20.68 -9.71
N SER A 226 -22.35 19.68 -10.60
CA SER A 226 -21.36 18.59 -10.58
C SER A 226 -19.92 19.06 -10.80
N LEU A 227 -19.75 20.18 -11.51
CA LEU A 227 -18.47 20.87 -11.70
C LEU A 227 -17.99 21.58 -10.43
N THR A 228 -18.90 21.87 -9.48
CA THR A 228 -18.52 22.43 -8.18
C THR A 228 -18.09 21.31 -7.23
N PHE A 229 -17.10 21.60 -6.38
CA PHE A 229 -16.62 20.62 -5.39
C PHE A 229 -17.74 20.09 -4.49
N LYS A 230 -18.70 20.95 -4.11
CA LYS A 230 -19.86 20.57 -3.28
C LYS A 230 -20.77 19.56 -3.99
N GLY A 231 -21.11 19.82 -5.25
CA GLY A 231 -21.94 18.90 -6.03
C GLY A 231 -21.23 17.59 -6.38
N TYR A 232 -19.91 17.63 -6.64
CA TYR A 232 -19.10 16.42 -6.76
C TYR A 232 -19.12 15.60 -5.46
N LEU A 233 -18.95 16.25 -4.32
CA LEU A 233 -18.90 15.59 -3.02
C LEU A 233 -20.22 14.90 -2.65
N GLU A 234 -21.34 15.58 -2.92
CA GLU A 234 -22.68 15.04 -2.73
C GLU A 234 -22.93 13.82 -3.62
N ARG A 235 -22.66 13.95 -4.93
CA ARG A 235 -22.79 12.85 -5.88
C ARG A 235 -21.87 11.68 -5.56
N PHE A 236 -20.62 11.95 -5.19
CA PHE A 236 -19.67 10.92 -4.79
C PHE A 236 -20.23 10.13 -3.61
N ALA A 237 -20.59 10.81 -2.52
CA ALA A 237 -21.08 10.16 -1.31
C ALA A 237 -22.38 9.37 -1.56
N LEU A 238 -23.35 9.98 -2.23
CA LEU A 238 -24.66 9.37 -2.49
C LEU A 238 -24.63 8.29 -3.57
N LYS A 239 -23.64 8.28 -4.47
CA LYS A 239 -23.57 7.24 -5.52
C LYS A 239 -22.72 6.05 -5.12
N THR A 240 -21.62 6.29 -4.41
CA THR A 240 -20.66 5.23 -4.04
C THR A 240 -20.93 4.65 -2.65
N HIS A 241 -21.47 5.44 -1.73
CA HIS A 241 -21.69 5.08 -0.33
C HIS A 241 -23.12 5.40 0.12
N TRP A 242 -24.09 5.16 -0.76
CA TRP A 242 -25.49 5.48 -0.54
C TRP A 242 -26.07 4.84 0.72
N TYR A 243 -25.62 3.64 1.08
CA TYR A 243 -26.03 2.89 2.28
C TYR A 243 -25.63 3.57 3.60
N LEU A 244 -24.74 4.56 3.58
CA LEU A 244 -24.41 5.39 4.75
C LEU A 244 -25.46 6.48 5.01
N PHE A 245 -26.41 6.69 4.10
CA PHE A 245 -27.43 7.74 4.17
C PHE A 245 -28.83 7.11 4.17
N THR A 246 -29.59 7.34 5.25
CA THR A 246 -30.96 6.82 5.41
C THR A 246 -31.98 7.51 4.51
N SER A 247 -31.74 8.75 4.11
CA SER A 247 -32.53 9.50 3.13
C SER A 247 -31.67 10.54 2.41
N PHE A 248 -32.03 10.89 1.17
CA PHE A 248 -31.34 11.93 0.39
C PHE A 248 -31.23 13.29 1.12
N ARG A 249 -32.20 13.58 2.00
CA ARG A 249 -32.23 14.82 2.82
C ARG A 249 -31.28 14.81 4.02
N ASP A 250 -30.70 13.65 4.38
CA ASP A 250 -29.78 13.52 5.52
C ASP A 250 -28.31 13.82 5.14
N TYR A 251 -28.06 14.20 3.87
CA TYR A 251 -26.74 14.55 3.40
C TYR A 251 -26.23 15.81 4.11
N HIS A 252 -25.04 15.68 4.72
CA HIS A 252 -24.31 16.79 5.30
C HIS A 252 -22.93 16.89 4.64
N PRO A 253 -22.49 18.07 4.16
CA PRO A 253 -21.21 18.24 3.46
C PRO A 253 -20.00 17.69 4.23
N ILE A 254 -19.98 17.85 5.56
CA ILE A 254 -18.90 17.30 6.41
C ILE A 254 -18.88 15.76 6.37
N LYS A 255 -20.03 15.10 6.42
CA LYS A 255 -20.11 13.63 6.31
C LYS A 255 -19.63 13.16 4.95
N GLY A 256 -20.06 13.84 3.88
CA GLY A 256 -19.58 13.57 2.52
C GLY A 256 -18.06 13.71 2.41
N PHE A 257 -17.48 14.76 3.00
CA PHE A 257 -16.03 14.98 3.03
C PHE A 257 -15.29 13.86 3.74
N ILE A 258 -15.78 13.43 4.91
CA ILE A 258 -15.19 12.31 5.66
C ILE A 258 -15.22 11.03 4.83
N VAL A 259 -16.35 10.70 4.21
CA VAL A 259 -16.48 9.50 3.36
C VAL A 259 -15.51 9.56 2.17
N MET A 260 -15.43 10.70 1.49
CA MET A 260 -14.48 10.88 0.38
C MET A 260 -13.03 10.75 0.84
N TRP A 261 -12.69 11.33 1.99
CA TRP A 261 -11.35 11.27 2.55
C TRP A 261 -10.96 9.85 2.97
N LEU A 262 -11.86 9.11 3.61
CA LEU A 262 -11.66 7.71 3.98
C LEU A 262 -11.52 6.83 2.73
N SER A 263 -12.37 7.02 1.72
CA SER A 263 -12.27 6.29 0.46
C SER A 263 -10.93 6.56 -0.23
N LEU A 264 -10.52 7.82 -0.36
CA LEU A 264 -9.23 8.20 -0.93
C LEU A 264 -8.05 7.61 -0.16
N SER A 265 -8.12 7.65 1.18
CA SER A 265 -7.06 7.13 2.05
C SER A 265 -6.96 5.60 1.98
N ALA A 266 -8.08 4.88 1.89
CA ALA A 266 -8.12 3.44 1.69
C ALA A 266 -7.55 3.03 0.31
N THR A 267 -7.88 3.79 -0.73
CA THR A 267 -7.28 3.61 -2.07
C THR A 267 -5.78 3.85 -2.06
N PHE A 268 -5.34 4.90 -1.39
CA PHE A 268 -3.90 5.18 -1.23
C PHE A 268 -3.20 4.06 -0.46
N LEU A 269 -3.80 3.56 0.63
CA LEU A 269 -3.28 2.43 1.41
C LEU A 269 -3.12 1.16 0.55
N TRP A 270 -4.11 0.84 -0.29
CA TRP A 270 -4.02 -0.28 -1.23
C TRP A 270 -2.78 -0.17 -2.10
N ASN A 271 -2.66 0.95 -2.82
CA ASN A 271 -1.58 1.19 -3.76
C ASN A 271 -0.21 1.26 -3.05
N PHE A 272 -0.16 1.88 -1.88
CA PHE A 272 1.04 1.92 -1.06
C PHE A 272 1.46 0.52 -0.61
N THR A 273 0.52 -0.39 -0.32
CA THR A 273 0.84 -1.77 0.07
C THR A 273 1.64 -2.48 -1.01
N ASP A 274 1.16 -2.42 -2.25
CA ASP A 274 1.81 -3.04 -3.40
C ASP A 274 3.15 -2.37 -3.72
N LEU A 275 3.20 -1.04 -3.67
CA LEU A 275 4.45 -0.28 -3.83
C LEU A 275 5.46 -0.66 -2.76
N PHE A 276 5.06 -0.72 -1.49
CA PHE A 276 5.93 -1.04 -0.38
C PHE A 276 6.58 -2.42 -0.55
N ILE A 277 5.79 -3.44 -0.91
CA ILE A 277 6.31 -4.79 -1.20
C ILE A 277 7.33 -4.71 -2.34
N MET A 278 6.99 -4.05 -3.45
CA MET A 278 7.87 -3.91 -4.60
C MET A 278 9.20 -3.23 -4.25
N LEU A 279 9.15 -2.15 -3.46
CA LEU A 279 10.34 -1.43 -3.02
C LEU A 279 11.22 -2.30 -2.12
N VAL A 280 10.65 -3.01 -1.15
CA VAL A 280 11.40 -3.91 -0.26
C VAL A 280 12.04 -5.06 -1.05
N SER A 281 11.28 -5.71 -1.94
CA SER A 281 11.78 -6.77 -2.81
C SER A 281 12.91 -6.27 -3.73
N THR A 282 12.77 -5.09 -4.31
CA THR A 282 13.81 -4.49 -5.17
C THR A 282 15.06 -4.15 -4.37
N ALA A 283 14.91 -3.68 -3.13
CA ALA A 283 16.03 -3.40 -2.23
C ALA A 283 16.81 -4.68 -1.90
N LEU A 284 16.13 -5.77 -1.52
CA LEU A 284 16.76 -7.07 -1.28
C LEU A 284 17.48 -7.59 -2.54
N ALA A 285 16.80 -7.57 -3.68
CA ALA A 285 17.37 -8.04 -4.95
C ALA A 285 18.64 -7.25 -5.33
N ALA A 286 18.68 -5.95 -5.05
CA ALA A 286 19.84 -5.12 -5.31
C ALA A 286 21.05 -5.48 -4.44
N GLN A 287 20.83 -5.92 -3.20
CA GLN A 287 21.91 -6.41 -2.35
C GLN A 287 22.49 -7.72 -2.89
N PHE A 288 21.65 -8.70 -3.26
CA PHE A 288 22.12 -9.93 -3.91
C PHE A 288 22.85 -9.66 -5.23
N LYS A 289 22.39 -8.65 -5.99
CA LYS A 289 23.05 -8.24 -7.23
C LYS A 289 24.47 -7.74 -6.99
N GLN A 290 24.72 -6.98 -5.90
CA GLN A 290 26.08 -6.54 -5.55
C GLN A 290 27.01 -7.73 -5.30
N LEU A 291 26.56 -8.68 -4.47
CA LEU A 291 27.31 -9.91 -4.21
C LEU A 291 27.56 -10.71 -5.50
N THR A 292 26.54 -10.83 -6.36
CA THR A 292 26.64 -11.55 -7.63
C THR A 292 27.66 -10.91 -8.58
N VAL A 293 27.68 -9.57 -8.67
CA VAL A 293 28.66 -8.84 -9.48
C VAL A 293 30.07 -9.06 -8.94
N ALA A 294 30.26 -8.99 -7.62
CA ALA A 294 31.53 -9.27 -6.99
C ALA A 294 32.02 -10.71 -7.28
N LEU A 295 31.15 -11.70 -7.12
CA LEU A 295 31.43 -13.11 -7.42
C LEU A 295 31.80 -13.33 -8.90
N ARG A 296 31.17 -12.60 -9.84
CA ARG A 296 31.56 -12.65 -11.26
C ARG A 296 32.93 -12.05 -11.50
N GLY A 297 33.30 -10.96 -10.81
CA GLY A 297 34.60 -10.30 -10.95
C GLY A 297 35.80 -11.10 -10.43
N ILE A 298 35.55 -12.12 -9.61
CA ILE A 298 36.57 -13.05 -9.10
C ILE A 298 36.58 -14.40 -9.84
N ARG A 299 35.69 -14.61 -10.81
CA ARG A 299 35.61 -15.86 -11.56
C ARG A 299 36.95 -16.14 -12.25
N GLY A 300 37.50 -17.33 -12.04
CA GLY A 300 38.79 -17.75 -12.60
C GLY A 300 40.02 -17.27 -11.82
N LYS A 301 39.84 -16.53 -10.72
CA LYS A 301 40.93 -16.19 -9.80
C LYS A 301 41.06 -17.26 -8.72
N MET A 302 42.27 -17.49 -8.24
CA MET A 302 42.51 -18.39 -7.10
C MET A 302 42.28 -17.61 -5.80
N LEU A 303 41.23 -17.96 -5.06
CA LEU A 303 40.92 -17.33 -3.78
C LEU A 303 41.56 -18.10 -2.63
N SER A 304 42.00 -17.37 -1.62
CA SER A 304 42.37 -17.94 -0.33
C SER A 304 41.14 -18.47 0.42
N MET A 305 41.36 -19.38 1.37
CA MET A 305 40.29 -19.89 2.25
C MET A 305 39.61 -18.78 3.05
N VAL A 306 40.33 -17.71 3.37
CA VAL A 306 39.79 -16.54 4.07
C VAL A 306 38.80 -15.81 3.18
N GLU A 307 39.17 -15.47 1.95
CA GLU A 307 38.27 -14.77 1.02
C GLU A 307 37.03 -15.62 0.70
N TRP A 308 37.20 -16.93 0.48
CA TRP A 308 36.07 -17.85 0.28
C TRP A 308 35.09 -17.87 1.46
N ARG A 309 35.63 -17.86 2.68
CA ARG A 309 34.82 -17.79 3.90
C ARG A 309 34.03 -16.49 3.96
N GLU A 310 34.63 -15.37 3.60
CA GLU A 310 33.97 -14.06 3.63
C GLU A 310 32.79 -13.95 2.64
N TYR A 311 32.95 -14.47 1.42
CA TYR A 311 31.84 -14.50 0.46
C TYR A 311 30.67 -15.34 0.99
N ARG A 312 30.95 -16.48 1.63
CA ARG A 312 29.92 -17.34 2.26
C ARG A 312 29.26 -16.69 3.46
N GLU A 313 30.01 -16.00 4.31
CA GLU A 313 29.48 -15.25 5.45
C GLU A 313 28.56 -14.12 4.97
N THR A 314 28.98 -13.38 3.93
CA THR A 314 28.16 -12.31 3.32
C THR A 314 26.85 -12.86 2.74
N TYR A 315 26.92 -13.97 1.99
CA TYR A 315 25.74 -14.64 1.46
C TYR A 315 24.80 -15.11 2.57
N THR A 316 25.36 -15.66 3.65
CA THR A 316 24.59 -16.10 4.83
C THR A 316 23.90 -14.91 5.50
N SER A 317 24.61 -13.79 5.70
CA SER A 317 24.02 -12.56 6.25
C SER A 317 22.89 -12.00 5.39
N LEU A 318 23.03 -12.01 4.06
CA LEU A 318 21.97 -11.62 3.14
C LEU A 318 20.75 -12.54 3.21
N THR A 319 20.98 -13.84 3.25
CA THR A 319 19.90 -14.82 3.37
C THR A 319 19.17 -14.66 4.70
N HIS A 320 19.90 -14.40 5.79
CA HIS A 320 19.30 -14.10 7.09
C HIS A 320 18.45 -12.83 7.02
N LEU A 321 18.97 -11.75 6.40
CA LEU A 321 18.22 -10.51 6.22
C LEU A 321 16.89 -10.73 5.47
N VAL A 322 16.91 -11.51 4.37
CA VAL A 322 15.68 -11.85 3.64
C VAL A 322 14.67 -12.53 4.54
N LYS A 323 15.10 -13.51 5.34
CA LYS A 323 14.21 -14.22 6.27
C LYS A 323 13.62 -13.27 7.31
N THR A 324 14.45 -12.43 7.92
CA THR A 324 13.98 -11.45 8.91
C THR A 324 12.99 -10.45 8.30
N VAL A 325 13.22 -10.01 7.07
CA VAL A 325 12.28 -9.12 6.36
C VAL A 325 10.98 -9.84 6.06
N ASP A 326 11.06 -11.05 5.52
CA ASP A 326 9.91 -11.89 5.20
C ASP A 326 9.03 -12.16 6.43
N GLU A 327 9.62 -12.52 7.57
CA GLU A 327 8.91 -12.71 8.85
C GLU A 327 8.11 -11.47 9.31
N ASN A 328 8.52 -10.26 8.89
CA ASN A 328 7.84 -9.02 9.23
C ASN A 328 6.80 -8.59 8.19
N ILE A 329 6.91 -9.01 6.93
CA ILE A 329 6.05 -8.54 5.84
C ILE A 329 5.21 -9.65 5.19
N ASN A 330 5.41 -10.93 5.52
CA ASN A 330 4.77 -12.05 4.85
C ASN A 330 3.23 -11.94 4.82
N THR A 331 2.64 -11.52 5.93
CA THR A 331 1.20 -11.39 6.07
C THR A 331 0.67 -10.22 5.23
N ILE A 332 1.47 -9.16 5.08
CA ILE A 332 1.17 -8.03 4.19
C ILE A 332 1.21 -8.49 2.72
N ILE A 333 2.21 -9.31 2.36
CA ILE A 333 2.30 -9.91 1.01
C ILE A 333 1.07 -10.79 0.74
N THR A 334 0.71 -11.67 1.67
CA THR A 334 -0.47 -12.53 1.53
C THR A 334 -1.75 -11.72 1.35
N LEU A 335 -1.93 -10.65 2.15
CA LEU A 335 -3.08 -9.76 2.04
C LEU A 335 -3.14 -9.06 0.68
N SER A 336 -2.02 -8.50 0.21
CA SER A 336 -1.90 -7.86 -1.11
C SER A 336 -2.23 -8.84 -2.24
N VAL A 337 -1.67 -10.05 -2.22
CA VAL A 337 -1.94 -11.07 -3.24
C VAL A 337 -3.41 -11.48 -3.23
N ALA A 338 -3.98 -11.77 -2.06
CA ALA A 338 -5.38 -12.16 -1.94
C ALA A 338 -6.33 -11.06 -2.43
N GLY A 339 -6.06 -9.81 -2.02
CA GLY A 339 -6.81 -8.65 -2.48
C GLY A 339 -6.74 -8.47 -3.99
N ASN A 340 -5.53 -8.45 -4.57
CA ASN A 340 -5.34 -8.26 -6.00
C ASN A 340 -5.98 -9.38 -6.83
N VAL A 341 -5.89 -10.65 -6.39
CA VAL A 341 -6.58 -11.78 -7.02
C VAL A 341 -8.10 -11.57 -7.01
N TYR A 342 -8.68 -11.17 -5.87
CA TYR A 342 -10.11 -10.89 -5.78
C TYR A 342 -10.54 -9.81 -6.78
N PHE A 343 -9.85 -8.67 -6.83
CA PHE A 343 -10.24 -7.57 -7.73
C PHE A 343 -10.09 -7.94 -9.20
N ILE A 344 -9.04 -8.67 -9.59
CA ILE A 344 -8.88 -9.18 -10.95
C ILE A 344 -10.03 -10.13 -11.31
N CYS A 345 -10.37 -11.07 -10.43
CA CYS A 345 -11.49 -11.99 -10.64
C CYS A 345 -12.83 -11.24 -10.74
N ALA A 346 -13.09 -10.27 -9.86
CA ALA A 346 -14.32 -9.48 -9.87
C ALA A 346 -14.46 -8.63 -11.15
N GLN A 347 -13.35 -8.05 -11.63
CA GLN A 347 -13.32 -7.34 -12.91
C GLN A 347 -13.58 -8.29 -14.09
N LEU A 348 -12.96 -9.49 -14.10
CA LEU A 348 -13.15 -10.49 -15.13
C LEU A 348 -14.60 -10.96 -15.23
N ILE A 349 -15.25 -11.25 -14.10
CA ILE A 349 -16.67 -11.65 -14.05
C ILE A 349 -17.56 -10.54 -14.64
N THR A 350 -17.31 -9.29 -14.26
CA THR A 350 -18.07 -8.13 -14.78
C THR A 350 -17.95 -8.04 -16.30
N GLU A 351 -16.76 -8.27 -16.84
CA GLU A 351 -16.50 -8.20 -18.28
C GLU A 351 -17.18 -9.37 -19.04
N ILE A 352 -17.21 -10.57 -18.47
CA ILE A 352 -17.93 -11.71 -19.04
C ILE A 352 -19.42 -11.41 -19.11
N GLU A 353 -20.03 -10.97 -18.01
CA GLU A 353 -21.45 -10.60 -17.97
C GLU A 353 -21.81 -9.47 -18.96
N ARG A 354 -20.88 -8.51 -19.16
CA ARG A 354 -21.03 -7.44 -20.13
C ARG A 354 -21.07 -7.99 -21.56
N ARG A 355 -20.18 -8.93 -21.90
CA ARG A 355 -20.13 -9.56 -23.23
C ARG A 355 -21.39 -10.37 -23.52
N ASP A 356 -21.88 -11.13 -22.55
CA ASP A 356 -23.09 -11.95 -22.73
C ASP A 356 -24.34 -11.09 -22.96
N SER A 357 -24.42 -9.93 -22.31
CA SER A 357 -25.51 -8.98 -22.58
C SER A 357 -25.45 -8.34 -23.98
N SER A 358 -24.26 -8.19 -24.55
CA SER A 358 -24.10 -7.65 -25.91
C SER A 358 -24.45 -8.67 -27.00
N LYS A 359 -24.52 -9.96 -26.66
CA LYS A 359 -24.84 -11.06 -27.59
C LYS A 359 -26.32 -11.42 -27.60
N ARG A 360 -27.11 -10.97 -26.62
CA ARG A 360 -28.58 -11.16 -26.64
C ARG A 360 -29.19 -10.16 -27.64
N PRO A 361 -29.87 -10.62 -28.71
CA PRO A 361 -30.59 -9.70 -29.59
C PRO A 361 -31.66 -8.98 -28.77
N LEU A 362 -31.80 -7.67 -29.00
CA LEU A 362 -32.91 -6.89 -28.48
C LEU A 362 -34.22 -7.60 -28.86
N PRO A 363 -35.14 -7.85 -27.91
CA PRO A 363 -36.45 -8.38 -28.28
C PRO A 363 -37.06 -7.40 -29.28
N ILE A 364 -37.30 -7.87 -30.49
CA ILE A 364 -38.08 -7.14 -31.48
C ILE A 364 -39.47 -7.01 -30.86
N THR A 365 -39.77 -5.84 -30.31
CA THR A 365 -41.13 -5.49 -29.91
C THR A 365 -41.96 -5.47 -31.19
N SER A 366 -42.66 -6.57 -31.48
CA SER A 366 -43.73 -6.58 -32.47
C SER A 366 -44.85 -5.69 -31.95
N ARG A 367 -45.14 -4.65 -32.73
CA ARG A 367 -46.25 -3.70 -32.54
C ARG A 367 -47.58 -4.37 -32.27
#